data_AF-A0A2K2VUS0-F1
#
_entry.id   AF-A0A2K2VUS0-F1
#
_cell.length_a   1.000
_cell.length_b   1.000
_cell.length_c   1.000
_cell.angle_alpha   90.00
_cell.angle_beta   90.00
_cell.angle_gamma   90.00
#
_symmetry.space_group_name_H-M   'P 1'
#
loop_
_entity.id
_entity.type
_entity.pdbx_description
1 polymer ?
#
loop_
_entity_poly.entity_id
_entity_poly.type
_entity_poly.pdbx_seq_one_letter_code
_entity_poly.pdbx_strand_id
1 'polypeptide(L)'
;MTFSREVIRELLAGSTKQRLALKETYAQLPSTRCRRRTHCCSLLPEMSLVEALTAVQLLVDMVPGQRRQLSSRMIHYFFLNPVEILMCPFLENQECLIYQDRFLGCRAYGLWSKGYYQQQAEHSRQAKGLSQEQWQRLGVSLPQAVVDFHLPYCPYVEVEGEVPVDDEHLLHASDTIEAISGQLAPWHDSFRQRYLSDLSFLLVSNVLGSQEAIQLKFEIVRDFLSNGKKERLAKIVEDIFDKLDDFFEDLKS
;
A
#
# COMPACT_ATOMS: atom_id res chain seq x y z
N MET A 1 9.45 11.16 -13.50
CA MET A 1 8.57 10.56 -14.52
C MET A 1 7.17 10.38 -13.94
N THR A 2 6.20 9.98 -14.76
CA THR A 2 4.82 9.71 -14.34
C THR A 2 4.37 8.41 -14.98
N PHE A 3 3.70 7.55 -14.22
CA PHE A 3 3.11 6.35 -14.78
C PHE A 3 1.93 6.75 -15.67
N SER A 4 2.05 6.46 -16.96
CA SER A 4 0.91 6.43 -17.89
C SER A 4 0.36 5.02 -17.96
N ARG A 5 -0.82 4.87 -18.57
CA ARG A 5 -1.41 3.55 -18.84
C ARG A 5 -0.46 2.65 -19.64
N GLU A 6 0.13 3.20 -20.69
CA GLU A 6 1.09 2.49 -21.54
C GLU A 6 2.30 2.01 -20.74
N VAL A 7 2.87 2.88 -19.90
CA VAL A 7 4.01 2.53 -19.06
C VAL A 7 3.67 1.38 -18.12
N ILE A 8 2.48 1.38 -17.50
CA ILE A 8 2.07 0.28 -16.62
C ILE A 8 1.90 -1.02 -17.42
N ARG A 9 1.29 -0.96 -18.61
CA ARG A 9 1.16 -2.11 -19.51
C ARG A 9 2.53 -2.71 -19.86
N GLU A 10 3.45 -1.87 -20.33
CA GLU A 10 4.83 -2.26 -20.66
C GLU A 10 5.55 -2.87 -19.46
N LEU A 11 5.41 -2.26 -18.27
CA LEU A 11 6.01 -2.77 -17.05
C LEU A 11 5.41 -4.12 -16.63
N LEU A 12 4.10 -4.31 -16.72
CA LEU A 12 3.46 -5.59 -16.38
C LEU A 12 3.93 -6.72 -17.29
N ALA A 13 4.01 -6.46 -18.60
CA ALA A 13 4.50 -7.40 -19.59
C ALA A 13 6.00 -7.68 -19.41
N GLY A 14 6.80 -6.63 -19.23
CA GLY A 14 8.26 -6.69 -19.14
C GLY A 14 8.83 -7.18 -17.81
N SER A 15 8.05 -7.12 -16.71
CA SER A 15 8.52 -7.46 -15.35
C SER A 15 8.32 -8.92 -14.94
N THR A 16 7.97 -9.82 -15.87
CA THR A 16 7.66 -11.23 -15.55
C THR A 16 8.80 -11.91 -14.77
N LYS A 17 10.06 -11.67 -15.16
CA LYS A 17 11.23 -12.21 -14.45
C LYS A 17 11.38 -11.65 -13.05
N GLN A 18 11.19 -10.33 -12.88
CA GLN A 18 11.29 -9.66 -11.58
C GLN A 18 10.17 -10.13 -10.64
N ARG A 19 8.94 -10.29 -11.13
CA ARG A 19 7.82 -10.81 -10.34
C ARG A 19 8.01 -12.29 -9.97
N LEU A 20 8.65 -13.08 -10.83
CA LEU A 20 9.05 -14.45 -10.46
C LEU A 20 10.12 -14.45 -9.37
N ALA A 21 11.18 -13.64 -9.53
CA ALA A 21 12.23 -13.50 -8.53
C ALA A 21 11.67 -13.03 -7.17
N LEU A 22 10.69 -12.11 -7.17
CA LEU A 22 9.97 -11.70 -5.96
C LEU A 22 9.31 -12.90 -5.26
N LYS A 23 8.61 -13.77 -6.02
CA LYS A 23 7.99 -14.98 -5.47
C LYS A 23 9.03 -15.95 -4.90
N GLU A 24 10.17 -16.09 -5.57
CA GLU A 24 11.29 -16.92 -5.10
C GLU A 24 11.89 -16.36 -3.81
N THR A 25 12.07 -15.04 -3.68
CA THR A 25 12.51 -14.40 -2.44
C THR A 25 11.51 -14.63 -1.32
N TYR A 26 10.21 -14.50 -1.58
CA TYR A 26 9.18 -14.81 -0.58
C TYR A 26 9.12 -16.27 -0.18
N ALA A 27 9.47 -17.21 -1.06
CA ALA A 27 9.50 -18.63 -0.75
C ALA A 27 10.63 -18.99 0.25
N GLN A 28 11.62 -18.12 0.42
CA GLN A 28 12.69 -18.26 1.42
C GLN A 28 12.25 -17.78 2.82
N LEU A 29 11.14 -17.03 2.91
CA LEU A 29 10.57 -16.63 4.19
C LEU A 29 9.77 -17.79 4.80
N PRO A 30 9.78 -17.93 6.13
CA PRO A 30 9.06 -18.98 6.82
C PRO A 30 7.56 -18.85 6.60
N SER A 31 6.90 -20.00 6.57
CA SER A 31 5.46 -20.05 6.76
C SER A 31 5.12 -19.58 8.18
N THR A 32 4.01 -18.85 8.32
CA THR A 32 3.62 -18.26 9.60
C THR A 32 2.15 -18.49 9.90
N ARG A 33 1.83 -18.71 11.19
CA ARG A 33 0.47 -18.64 11.72
C ARG A 33 0.34 -17.48 12.68
N CYS A 34 -0.88 -16.97 12.80
CA CYS A 34 -1.24 -16.05 13.86
C CYS A 34 -2.72 -16.20 14.20
N ARG A 35 -3.18 -15.48 15.21
CA ARG A 35 -4.59 -15.49 15.67
C ARG A 35 -5.57 -14.77 14.73
N ARG A 36 -5.13 -14.34 13.54
CA ARG A 36 -5.93 -13.66 12.50
C ARG A 36 -6.83 -12.53 13.02
N ARG A 37 -6.35 -11.75 14.00
CA ARG A 37 -7.10 -10.60 14.58
C ARG A 37 -7.12 -9.35 13.69
N THR A 38 -6.56 -9.44 12.48
CA THR A 38 -6.51 -8.39 11.45
C THR A 38 -5.89 -7.05 11.89
N HIS A 39 -5.23 -6.95 13.05
CA HIS A 39 -4.54 -5.73 13.47
C HIS A 39 -3.46 -5.30 12.46
N CYS A 40 -2.74 -6.25 11.86
CA CYS A 40 -1.78 -5.97 10.79
C CYS A 40 -2.38 -5.26 9.57
N CYS A 41 -3.71 -5.35 9.40
CA CYS A 41 -4.44 -4.70 8.31
C CYS A 41 -4.98 -3.32 8.70
N SER A 42 -4.52 -2.68 9.78
CA SER A 42 -4.92 -1.31 10.15
C SER A 42 -4.24 -0.21 9.34
N LEU A 43 -3.47 -0.59 8.31
CA LEU A 43 -2.93 0.29 7.28
C LEU A 43 -2.55 -0.54 6.04
N LEU A 44 -2.51 0.09 4.88
CA LEU A 44 -1.84 -0.42 3.69
C LEU A 44 -0.34 -0.08 3.83
N PRO A 45 0.58 -1.07 3.83
CA PRO A 45 2.00 -0.77 3.98
C PRO A 45 2.56 -0.14 2.70
N GLU A 46 3.69 0.55 2.84
CA GLU A 46 4.56 0.87 1.70
C GLU A 46 5.06 -0.43 1.05
N MET A 47 5.37 -0.37 -0.23
CA MET A 47 5.85 -1.51 -1.01
C MET A 47 6.83 -1.08 -2.10
N SER A 48 7.63 -2.02 -2.58
CA SER A 48 8.47 -1.84 -3.76
C SER A 48 7.63 -1.76 -5.04
N LEU A 49 8.21 -1.28 -6.15
CA LEU A 49 7.49 -1.23 -7.43
C LEU A 49 7.14 -2.64 -7.94
N VAL A 50 8.01 -3.62 -7.75
CA VAL A 50 7.73 -5.01 -8.19
C VAL A 50 6.56 -5.62 -7.41
N GLU A 51 6.41 -5.29 -6.13
CA GLU A 51 5.24 -5.67 -5.33
C GLU A 51 3.98 -4.95 -5.82
N ALA A 52 4.06 -3.65 -6.07
CA ALA A 52 2.94 -2.88 -6.62
C ALA A 52 2.47 -3.43 -7.97
N LEU A 53 3.39 -3.75 -8.89
CA LEU A 53 3.07 -4.39 -10.18
C LEU A 53 2.43 -5.77 -10.00
N THR A 54 2.87 -6.54 -9.02
CA THR A 54 2.25 -7.83 -8.69
C THR A 54 0.81 -7.63 -8.21
N ALA A 55 0.56 -6.65 -7.34
CA ALA A 55 -0.80 -6.30 -6.91
C ALA A 55 -1.66 -5.74 -8.05
N VAL A 56 -1.11 -4.92 -8.95
CA VAL A 56 -1.82 -4.43 -10.13
C VAL A 56 -2.22 -5.58 -11.03
N GLN A 57 -1.33 -6.55 -11.30
CA GLN A 57 -1.69 -7.74 -12.07
C GLN A 57 -2.85 -8.50 -11.42
N LEU A 58 -2.82 -8.69 -10.09
CA LEU A 58 -3.91 -9.36 -9.38
C LEU A 58 -5.24 -8.62 -9.53
N LEU A 59 -5.22 -7.28 -9.55
CA LEU A 59 -6.41 -6.47 -9.80
C LEU A 59 -6.91 -6.62 -11.24
N VAL A 60 -6.01 -6.68 -12.22
CA VAL A 60 -6.35 -6.94 -13.63
C VAL A 60 -7.04 -8.30 -13.79
N ASP A 61 -6.52 -9.33 -13.12
CA ASP A 61 -7.01 -10.71 -13.19
C ASP A 61 -8.25 -10.96 -12.30
N MET A 62 -8.58 -10.03 -11.40
CA MET A 62 -9.68 -10.16 -10.45
C MET A 62 -11.05 -10.08 -11.15
N VAL A 63 -12.02 -10.85 -10.64
CA VAL A 63 -13.40 -10.80 -11.15
C VAL A 63 -13.99 -9.39 -10.93
N PRO A 64 -14.77 -8.85 -11.90
CA PRO A 64 -15.20 -7.44 -11.86
C PRO A 64 -15.89 -7.01 -10.57
N GLY A 65 -16.75 -7.86 -9.98
CA GLY A 65 -17.44 -7.55 -8.74
C GLY A 65 -16.51 -7.37 -7.53
N GLN A 66 -15.50 -8.24 -7.39
CA GLN A 66 -14.49 -8.12 -6.32
C GLN A 66 -13.57 -6.94 -6.59
N ARG A 67 -13.14 -6.76 -7.84
CA ARG A 67 -12.30 -5.63 -8.26
C ARG A 67 -12.97 -4.31 -7.95
N ARG A 68 -14.27 -4.18 -8.23
CA ARG A 68 -15.06 -2.98 -7.92
C ARG A 68 -15.04 -2.64 -6.42
N GLN A 69 -15.31 -3.62 -5.57
CA GLN A 69 -15.31 -3.41 -4.12
C GLN A 69 -13.93 -2.98 -3.61
N LEU A 70 -12.88 -3.66 -4.07
CA LEU A 70 -11.50 -3.37 -3.68
C LEU A 70 -11.06 -1.98 -4.19
N SER A 71 -11.32 -1.65 -5.45
CA SER A 71 -11.03 -0.34 -6.05
C SER A 71 -11.69 0.78 -5.27
N SER A 72 -12.98 0.64 -4.91
CA SER A 72 -13.68 1.62 -4.08
C SER A 72 -13.00 1.81 -2.72
N ARG A 73 -12.60 0.73 -2.05
CA ARG A 73 -11.83 0.79 -0.78
C ARG A 73 -10.47 1.46 -0.98
N MET A 74 -9.79 1.22 -2.10
CA MET A 74 -8.49 1.80 -2.42
C MET A 74 -8.57 3.32 -2.63
N ILE A 75 -9.59 3.78 -3.38
CA ILE A 75 -9.84 5.21 -3.62
C ILE A 75 -10.20 5.89 -2.29
N HIS A 76 -11.07 5.28 -1.49
CA HIS A 76 -11.42 5.78 -0.16
C HIS A 76 -10.18 5.89 0.74
N TYR A 77 -9.34 4.84 0.76
CA TYR A 77 -8.09 4.82 1.52
C TYR A 77 -7.16 5.96 1.10
N PHE A 78 -6.95 6.16 -0.20
CA PHE A 78 -6.12 7.24 -0.71
C PHE A 78 -6.57 8.61 -0.17
N PHE A 79 -7.88 8.88 -0.16
CA PHE A 79 -8.38 10.20 0.25
C PHE A 79 -8.38 10.41 1.76
N LEU A 80 -8.78 9.41 2.54
CA LEU A 80 -9.03 9.58 3.98
C LEU A 80 -7.91 9.05 4.89
N ASN A 81 -6.88 8.38 4.36
CA ASN A 81 -5.74 7.94 5.19
C ASN A 81 -5.00 9.04 5.98
N PRO A 82 -5.07 10.35 5.68
CA PRO A 82 -4.46 11.37 6.55
C PRO A 82 -5.32 11.69 7.78
N VAL A 83 -6.62 11.35 7.76
CA VAL A 83 -7.61 11.81 8.77
C VAL A 83 -8.42 10.69 9.41
N GLU A 84 -8.33 9.46 8.91
CA GLU A 84 -8.94 8.28 9.52
C GLU A 84 -7.91 7.12 9.59
N ILE A 85 -8.02 6.30 10.64
CA ILE A 85 -7.30 5.01 10.72
C ILE A 85 -8.13 4.00 9.92
N LEU A 86 -7.74 3.77 8.68
CA LEU A 86 -8.47 2.93 7.74
C LEU A 86 -7.87 1.53 7.69
N MET A 87 -8.75 0.54 7.59
CA MET A 87 -8.32 -0.82 7.29
C MET A 87 -7.77 -0.90 5.86
N CYS A 88 -6.81 -1.80 5.66
CA CYS A 88 -6.22 -2.11 4.38
C CYS A 88 -7.31 -2.44 3.35
N PRO A 89 -7.27 -1.85 2.14
CA PRO A 89 -8.26 -2.12 1.08
C PRO A 89 -8.40 -3.59 0.67
N PHE A 90 -7.39 -4.41 0.94
CA PHE A 90 -7.40 -5.85 0.67
C PHE A 90 -8.09 -6.69 1.76
N LEU A 91 -8.51 -6.10 2.88
CA LEU A 91 -9.21 -6.81 3.94
C LEU A 91 -10.71 -6.90 3.63
N GLU A 92 -11.23 -8.13 3.62
CA GLU A 92 -12.64 -8.43 3.41
C GLU A 92 -13.08 -9.56 4.34
N ASN A 93 -14.17 -9.35 5.11
CA ASN A 93 -14.69 -10.36 6.04
C ASN A 93 -13.63 -10.96 6.98
N GLN A 94 -12.67 -10.15 7.42
CA GLN A 94 -11.51 -10.53 8.24
C GLN A 94 -10.44 -11.38 7.52
N GLU A 95 -10.53 -11.50 6.20
CA GLU A 95 -9.56 -12.21 5.36
C GLU A 95 -8.87 -11.26 4.38
N CYS A 96 -7.58 -11.48 4.13
CA CYS A 96 -6.85 -10.70 3.13
C CYS A 96 -7.04 -11.33 1.75
N LEU A 97 -7.60 -10.57 0.81
CA LEU A 97 -7.87 -11.02 -0.56
C LEU A 97 -6.59 -11.40 -1.33
N ILE A 98 -5.45 -10.82 -0.96
CA ILE A 98 -4.14 -11.14 -1.53
C ILE A 98 -3.23 -11.85 -0.53
N TYR A 99 -3.77 -12.67 0.39
CA TYR A 99 -2.97 -13.24 1.48
C TYR A 99 -1.71 -13.96 0.99
N GLN A 100 -1.79 -14.72 -0.12
CA GLN A 100 -0.65 -15.44 -0.69
C GLN A 100 0.36 -14.54 -1.40
N ASP A 101 -0.07 -13.38 -1.88
CA ASP A 101 0.72 -12.39 -2.61
C ASP A 101 0.94 -11.10 -1.80
N ARG A 102 0.74 -11.17 -0.47
CA ARG A 102 0.87 -10.03 0.43
C ARG A 102 2.29 -9.45 0.40
N PHE A 103 2.40 -8.15 0.62
CA PHE A 103 3.66 -7.41 0.61
C PHE A 103 4.61 -7.83 1.74
N LEU A 104 5.90 -7.53 1.60
CA LEU A 104 6.93 -7.83 2.58
C LEU A 104 6.58 -7.24 3.94
N GLY A 105 6.10 -5.99 3.98
CA GLY A 105 5.66 -5.35 5.22
C GLY A 105 4.61 -6.17 5.98
N CYS A 106 3.71 -6.85 5.27
CA CYS A 106 2.73 -7.77 5.85
C CYS A 106 3.33 -9.13 6.21
N ARG A 107 4.30 -9.65 5.44
CA ARG A 107 4.97 -10.95 5.69
C ARG A 107 5.88 -10.91 6.90
N ALA A 108 6.63 -9.83 7.05
CA ALA A 108 7.60 -9.63 8.12
C ALA A 108 6.96 -9.13 9.42
N TYR A 109 5.70 -8.69 9.38
CA TYR A 109 5.00 -8.19 10.56
C TYR A 109 4.87 -9.29 11.64
N GLY A 110 5.41 -9.00 12.83
CA GLY A 110 5.48 -9.94 13.95
C GLY A 110 6.64 -10.94 13.88
N LEU A 111 7.42 -10.96 12.79
CA LEU A 111 8.67 -11.73 12.69
C LEU A 111 9.89 -10.93 13.15
N TRP A 112 9.85 -9.60 13.01
CA TRP A 112 10.88 -8.74 13.58
C TRP A 112 11.03 -8.98 15.09
N SER A 113 12.26 -8.86 15.58
CA SER A 113 12.50 -8.77 17.02
C SER A 113 11.75 -7.57 17.58
N LYS A 114 11.29 -7.69 18.83
CA LYS A 114 10.57 -6.59 19.49
C LYS A 114 11.42 -5.32 19.57
N GLY A 115 12.72 -5.45 19.79
CA GLY A 115 13.65 -4.32 19.87
C GLY A 115 13.76 -3.59 18.52
N TYR A 116 13.98 -4.33 17.44
CA TYR A 116 14.03 -3.77 16.09
C TYR A 116 12.71 -3.11 15.71
N TYR A 117 11.58 -3.76 15.98
CA TYR A 117 10.26 -3.20 15.70
C TYR A 117 10.01 -1.88 16.44
N GLN A 118 10.43 -1.78 17.70
CA GLN A 118 10.28 -0.55 18.49
C GLN A 118 11.13 0.60 17.94
N GLN A 119 12.35 0.31 17.46
CA GLN A 119 13.21 1.29 16.80
C GLN A 119 12.57 1.81 15.51
N GLN A 120 12.06 0.91 14.66
CA GLN A 120 11.37 1.30 13.43
C GLN A 120 10.10 2.11 13.70
N ALA A 121 9.34 1.76 14.74
CA ALA A 121 8.17 2.52 15.16
C ALA A 121 8.54 3.95 15.60
N GLU A 122 9.70 4.15 16.24
CA GLU A 122 10.19 5.48 16.61
C GLU A 122 10.57 6.32 15.38
N HIS A 123 11.29 5.72 14.42
CA HIS A 123 11.60 6.40 13.16
C HIS A 123 10.32 6.80 12.40
N SER A 124 9.31 5.92 12.38
CA SER A 124 8.01 6.21 11.78
C SER A 124 7.29 7.37 12.49
N ARG A 125 7.35 7.46 13.83
CA ARG A 125 6.79 8.59 14.59
C ARG A 125 7.43 9.92 14.19
N GLN A 126 8.75 9.95 14.02
CA GLN A 126 9.47 11.16 13.60
C GLN A 126 9.06 11.60 12.18
N ALA A 127 8.96 10.65 11.25
CA ALA A 127 8.51 10.92 9.89
C ALA A 127 7.05 11.44 9.85
N LYS A 128 6.17 10.90 10.70
CA LYS A 128 4.79 11.38 10.86
C LYS A 128 4.74 12.82 11.39
N GLY A 129 5.63 13.18 12.32
CA GLY A 129 5.76 14.56 12.80
C GLY A 129 6.04 15.54 11.66
N LEU A 130 6.99 15.20 10.78
CA LEU A 130 7.28 16.00 9.57
C LEU A 130 6.08 16.09 8.63
N SER A 131 5.34 14.99 8.44
CA SER A 131 4.12 15.00 7.62
C SER A 131 3.04 15.90 8.24
N GLN A 132 2.83 15.82 9.56
CA GLN A 132 1.89 16.67 10.28
C GLN A 132 2.21 18.15 10.09
N GLU A 133 3.48 18.55 10.17
CA GLU A 133 3.90 19.93 9.90
C GLU A 133 3.55 20.36 8.47
N GLN A 134 3.74 19.49 7.47
CA GLN A 134 3.41 19.80 6.08
C GLN A 134 1.91 20.03 5.90
N TRP A 135 1.06 19.19 6.49
CA TRP A 135 -0.38 19.38 6.47
C TRP A 135 -0.81 20.67 7.18
N GLN A 136 -0.19 20.99 8.32
CA GLN A 136 -0.44 22.24 9.05
C GLN A 136 -0.07 23.48 8.23
N ARG A 137 1.07 23.46 7.52
CA ARG A 137 1.48 24.56 6.60
C ARG A 137 0.48 24.77 5.46
N LEU A 138 -0.32 23.76 5.14
CA LEU A 138 -1.39 23.80 4.15
C LEU A 138 -2.77 24.10 4.76
N GLY A 139 -2.81 24.51 6.03
CA GLY A 139 -4.02 24.91 6.74
C GLY A 139 -4.88 23.73 7.22
N VAL A 140 -4.30 22.53 7.32
CA VAL A 140 -5.02 21.31 7.74
C VAL A 140 -4.43 20.77 9.04
N SER A 141 -5.25 20.72 10.09
CA SER A 141 -4.90 20.07 11.35
C SER A 141 -5.35 18.62 11.33
N LEU A 142 -4.40 17.69 11.28
CA LEU A 142 -4.69 16.25 11.31
C LEU A 142 -5.21 15.83 12.70
N PRO A 143 -6.16 14.89 12.79
CA PRO A 143 -6.63 14.35 14.06
C PRO A 143 -5.50 13.69 14.85
N GLN A 144 -5.38 14.02 16.14
CA GLN A 144 -4.31 13.51 17.00
C GLN A 144 -4.29 11.97 17.06
N ALA A 145 -5.46 11.34 17.05
CA ALA A 145 -5.59 9.88 17.02
C ALA A 145 -4.90 9.23 15.81
N VAL A 146 -4.86 9.90 14.64
CA VAL A 146 -4.18 9.40 13.44
C VAL A 146 -2.67 9.64 13.51
N VAL A 147 -2.28 10.80 14.02
CA VAL A 147 -0.87 11.17 14.23
C VAL A 147 -0.20 10.20 15.21
N ASP A 148 -0.87 9.93 16.34
CA ASP A 148 -0.36 9.07 17.41
C ASP A 148 -0.50 7.58 17.10
N PHE A 149 -1.32 7.23 16.10
CA PHE A 149 -1.54 5.84 15.75
C PHE A 149 -0.23 5.19 15.34
N HIS A 150 0.09 4.07 15.98
CA HIS A 150 1.12 3.16 15.54
C HIS A 150 0.54 1.75 15.54
N LEU A 151 0.97 0.96 14.56
CA LEU A 151 0.64 -0.45 14.57
C LEU A 151 1.31 -1.09 15.81
N PRO A 152 0.60 -1.84 16.65
CA PRO A 152 1.23 -2.50 17.79
C PRO A 152 2.09 -3.68 17.30
N TYR A 153 3.11 -4.06 18.07
CA TYR A 153 3.83 -5.30 17.83
C TYR A 153 2.88 -6.50 18.00
N CYS A 154 3.01 -7.54 17.17
CA CYS A 154 2.22 -8.77 17.30
C CYS A 154 3.06 -9.88 17.95
N PRO A 155 2.80 -10.24 19.23
CA PRO A 155 3.51 -11.31 19.91
C PRO A 155 2.95 -12.72 19.60
N TYR A 156 2.03 -12.82 18.63
CA TYR A 156 1.28 -14.05 18.34
C TYR A 156 1.56 -14.60 16.94
N VAL A 157 2.66 -14.15 16.31
CA VAL A 157 3.13 -14.75 15.07
C VAL A 157 4.03 -15.91 15.43
N GLU A 158 3.71 -17.07 14.90
CA GLU A 158 4.45 -18.31 15.10
C GLU A 158 5.01 -18.76 13.75
N VAL A 159 6.30 -19.06 13.72
CA VAL A 159 6.99 -19.63 12.56
C VAL A 159 6.68 -21.12 12.49
N GLU A 160 6.25 -21.58 11.32
CA GLU A 160 6.14 -23.00 11.02
C GLU A 160 7.44 -23.52 10.41
N GLY A 161 7.90 -24.67 10.90
CA GLY A 161 9.10 -25.33 10.41
C GLY A 161 10.38 -24.91 11.14
N GLU A 162 11.51 -25.33 10.59
CA GLU A 162 12.83 -25.21 11.23
C GLU A 162 13.65 -24.01 10.74
N VAL A 163 13.15 -23.23 9.77
CA VAL A 163 13.88 -22.08 9.23
C VAL A 163 13.96 -20.99 10.32
N PRO A 164 15.15 -20.74 10.89
CA PRO A 164 15.31 -19.66 11.85
C PRO A 164 15.15 -18.34 11.09
N VAL A 165 14.39 -17.41 11.65
CA VAL A 165 14.30 -16.05 11.12
C VAL A 165 14.61 -15.06 12.22
N ASP A 166 15.61 -14.24 11.92
CA ASP A 166 15.99 -13.07 12.69
C ASP A 166 15.85 -11.81 11.83
N ASP A 167 16.22 -10.68 12.41
CA ASP A 167 16.15 -9.39 11.74
C ASP A 167 17.08 -9.30 10.52
N GLU A 168 18.22 -10.00 10.51
CA GLU A 168 19.18 -10.00 9.39
C GLU A 168 18.60 -10.72 8.17
N HIS A 169 17.94 -11.85 8.38
CA HIS A 169 17.26 -12.58 7.31
C HIS A 169 16.15 -11.74 6.66
N LEU A 170 15.34 -11.03 7.47
CA LEU A 170 14.28 -10.17 6.96
C LEU A 170 14.83 -8.92 6.25
N LEU A 171 15.93 -8.34 6.75
CA LEU A 171 16.66 -7.26 6.09
C LEU A 171 17.21 -7.72 4.73
N HIS A 172 17.83 -8.90 4.67
CA HIS A 172 18.35 -9.46 3.43
C HIS A 172 17.24 -9.68 2.39
N ALA A 173 16.07 -10.16 2.81
CA ALA A 173 14.90 -10.28 1.95
C ALA A 173 14.43 -8.90 1.44
N SER A 174 14.40 -7.88 2.31
CA SER A 174 14.08 -6.50 1.95
C SER A 174 15.05 -5.95 0.90
N ASP A 175 16.36 -6.09 1.13
CA ASP A 175 17.40 -5.61 0.21
C ASP A 175 17.34 -6.34 -1.14
N THR A 176 17.04 -7.63 -1.13
CA THR A 176 16.86 -8.42 -2.35
C THR A 176 15.65 -7.94 -3.15
N ILE A 177 14.52 -7.70 -2.49
CA ILE A 177 13.31 -7.17 -3.13
C ILE A 177 13.57 -5.78 -3.72
N GLU A 178 14.28 -4.92 -3.00
CA GLU A 178 14.66 -3.61 -3.50
C GLU A 178 15.63 -3.70 -4.68
N ALA A 179 16.59 -4.62 -4.67
CA ALA A 179 17.48 -4.86 -5.80
C ALA A 179 16.71 -5.37 -7.04
N ILE A 180 15.74 -6.28 -6.85
CA ILE A 180 14.85 -6.76 -7.92
C ILE A 180 14.04 -5.58 -8.46
N SER A 181 13.45 -4.77 -7.58
CA SER A 181 12.66 -3.61 -7.98
C SER A 181 13.51 -2.56 -8.70
N GLY A 182 14.76 -2.35 -8.28
CA GLY A 182 15.69 -1.38 -8.86
C GLY A 182 16.04 -1.67 -10.32
N GLN A 183 15.93 -2.93 -10.77
CA GLN A 183 16.07 -3.30 -12.19
C GLN A 183 14.97 -2.68 -13.08
N LEU A 184 13.87 -2.20 -12.48
CA LEU A 184 12.80 -1.49 -13.16
C LEU A 184 13.03 0.03 -13.16
N ALA A 185 14.26 0.48 -12.95
CA ALA A 185 14.63 1.88 -13.12
C ALA A 185 14.31 2.36 -14.56
N PRO A 186 13.84 3.60 -14.72
CA PRO A 186 13.76 4.62 -13.67
C PRO A 186 12.39 4.68 -12.96
N TRP A 187 11.50 3.73 -13.25
CA TRP A 187 10.15 3.70 -12.69
C TRP A 187 10.15 3.38 -11.20
N HIS A 188 11.09 2.54 -10.75
CA HIS A 188 11.31 2.28 -9.33
C HIS A 188 11.51 3.57 -8.53
N ASP A 189 12.47 4.41 -8.94
CA ASP A 189 12.75 5.68 -8.27
C ASP A 189 11.54 6.62 -8.32
N SER A 190 10.84 6.63 -9.46
CA SER A 190 9.63 7.42 -9.61
C SER A 190 8.53 6.98 -8.65
N PHE A 191 8.30 5.68 -8.47
CA PHE A 191 7.30 5.15 -7.54
C PHE A 191 7.66 5.51 -6.10
N ARG A 192 8.92 5.28 -5.71
CA ARG A 192 9.41 5.58 -4.35
C ARG A 192 9.31 7.07 -4.00
N GLN A 193 9.78 7.94 -4.90
CA GLN A 193 9.92 9.37 -4.59
C GLN A 193 8.65 10.17 -4.85
N ARG A 194 7.93 9.87 -5.94
CA ARG A 194 6.75 10.66 -6.34
C ARG A 194 5.46 10.10 -5.78
N TYR A 195 5.35 8.78 -5.69
CA TYR A 195 4.14 8.10 -5.22
C TYR A 195 4.30 7.57 -3.78
N LEU A 196 5.45 7.83 -3.15
CA LEU A 196 5.74 7.47 -1.76
C LEU A 196 5.53 5.98 -1.48
N SER A 197 5.82 5.13 -2.47
CA SER A 197 5.62 3.68 -2.37
C SER A 197 4.17 3.27 -2.04
N ASP A 198 3.19 4.12 -2.38
CA ASP A 198 1.76 3.94 -2.09
C ASP A 198 0.99 3.52 -3.35
N LEU A 199 0.47 2.28 -3.32
CA LEU A 199 -0.34 1.72 -4.41
C LEU A 199 -1.65 2.48 -4.64
N SER A 200 -2.31 2.94 -3.57
CA SER A 200 -3.55 3.70 -3.68
C SER A 200 -3.32 5.03 -4.41
N PHE A 201 -2.20 5.68 -4.12
CA PHE A 201 -1.82 6.92 -4.79
C PHE A 201 -1.43 6.67 -6.26
N LEU A 202 -0.69 5.59 -6.55
CA LEU A 202 -0.38 5.20 -7.92
C LEU A 202 -1.66 4.99 -8.75
N LEU A 203 -2.63 4.22 -8.23
CA LEU A 203 -3.86 3.90 -8.95
C LEU A 203 -4.73 5.14 -9.18
N VAL A 204 -4.99 5.94 -8.14
CA VAL A 204 -5.79 7.17 -8.29
C VAL A 204 -5.11 8.16 -9.26
N SER A 205 -3.79 8.26 -9.22
CA SER A 205 -3.03 9.12 -10.13
C SER A 205 -3.03 8.65 -11.58
N ASN A 206 -3.26 7.37 -11.87
CA ASN A 206 -3.39 6.91 -13.25
C ASN A 206 -4.73 7.31 -13.89
N VAL A 207 -5.71 7.67 -13.06
CA VAL A 207 -7.02 8.14 -13.49
C VAL A 207 -7.07 9.67 -13.56
N LEU A 208 -6.57 10.35 -12.53
CA LEU A 208 -6.68 11.81 -12.40
C LEU A 208 -5.41 12.56 -12.83
N GLY A 209 -4.26 11.86 -12.86
CA GLY A 209 -2.96 12.52 -12.84
C GLY A 209 -2.56 12.95 -11.42
N SER A 210 -1.25 12.89 -11.13
CA SER A 210 -0.74 13.09 -9.77
C SER A 210 -1.06 14.47 -9.14
N GLN A 211 -1.06 15.55 -9.93
CA GLN A 211 -1.34 16.89 -9.40
C GLN A 211 -2.82 17.03 -8.99
N GLU A 212 -3.73 16.60 -9.85
CA GLU A 212 -5.17 16.62 -9.58
C GLU A 212 -5.52 15.68 -8.41
N ALA A 213 -4.95 14.47 -8.37
CA ALA A 213 -5.13 13.54 -7.26
C ALA A 213 -4.74 14.16 -5.91
N ILE A 214 -3.59 14.84 -5.84
CA ILE A 214 -3.15 15.54 -4.63
C ILE A 214 -4.08 16.70 -4.28
N GLN A 215 -4.43 17.56 -5.24
CA GLN A 215 -5.32 18.71 -5.01
C GLN A 215 -6.68 18.25 -4.48
N LEU A 216 -7.29 17.25 -5.13
CA LEU A 216 -8.56 16.68 -4.72
C LEU A 216 -8.46 16.03 -3.34
N LYS A 217 -7.33 15.39 -3.02
CA LYS A 217 -7.08 14.86 -1.66
C LYS A 217 -7.09 15.94 -0.60
N PHE A 218 -6.47 17.09 -0.84
CA PHE A 218 -6.54 18.20 0.10
C PHE A 218 -7.96 18.76 0.26
N GLU A 219 -8.71 18.88 -0.83
CA GLU A 219 -10.09 19.37 -0.78
C GLU A 219 -11.00 18.43 0.01
N ILE A 220 -10.89 17.12 -0.24
CA ILE A 220 -11.70 16.10 0.44
C ILE A 220 -11.35 16.03 1.92
N VAL A 221 -10.06 16.08 2.27
CA VAL A 221 -9.63 16.12 3.67
C VAL A 221 -10.19 17.34 4.38
N ARG A 222 -10.13 18.53 3.77
CA ARG A 222 -10.68 19.76 4.38
C ARG A 222 -12.20 19.70 4.56
N ASP A 223 -12.91 19.20 3.55
CA ASP A 223 -14.37 19.04 3.60
C ASP A 223 -14.77 18.03 4.68
N PHE A 224 -14.07 16.90 4.74
CA PHE A 224 -14.29 15.86 5.74
C PHE A 224 -14.08 16.39 7.17
N LEU A 225 -13.00 17.14 7.42
CA LEU A 225 -12.73 17.72 8.74
C LEU A 225 -13.73 18.81 9.13
N SER A 226 -14.25 19.57 8.17
CA SER A 226 -15.19 20.66 8.44
C SER A 226 -16.60 20.15 8.71
N ASN A 227 -17.05 19.16 7.92
CA ASN A 227 -18.46 18.82 7.82
C ASN A 227 -18.76 17.39 8.31
N GLY A 228 -17.74 16.53 8.47
CA GLY A 228 -17.88 15.11 8.84
C GLY A 228 -18.61 14.25 7.80
N LYS A 229 -19.04 14.84 6.69
CA LYS A 229 -19.91 14.21 5.69
C LYS A 229 -19.09 13.56 4.58
N LYS A 230 -19.47 12.33 4.22
CA LYS A 230 -18.82 11.54 3.16
C LYS A 230 -19.55 11.61 1.81
N GLU A 231 -20.59 12.45 1.64
CA GLU A 231 -21.37 12.44 0.39
C GLU A 231 -20.55 12.92 -0.82
N ARG A 232 -19.74 13.97 -0.64
CA ARG A 232 -18.83 14.45 -1.70
C ARG A 232 -17.83 13.37 -2.09
N LEU A 233 -17.25 12.69 -1.10
CA LEU A 233 -16.33 11.58 -1.33
C LEU A 233 -17.03 10.43 -2.06
N ALA A 234 -18.25 10.05 -1.68
CA ALA A 234 -18.99 8.97 -2.33
C ALA A 234 -19.15 9.20 -3.83
N LYS A 235 -19.54 10.41 -4.24
CA LYS A 235 -19.66 10.77 -5.65
C LYS A 235 -18.32 10.70 -6.39
N ILE A 236 -17.25 11.23 -5.78
CA ILE A 236 -15.90 11.18 -6.37
C ILE A 236 -15.40 9.74 -6.50
N VAL A 237 -15.69 8.89 -5.52
CA VAL A 237 -15.33 7.46 -5.57
C VAL A 237 -16.01 6.77 -6.75
N GLU A 238 -17.29 7.06 -7.00
CA GLU A 238 -18.00 6.55 -8.18
C GLU A 238 -17.37 7.04 -9.49
N ASP A 239 -17.12 8.35 -9.62
CA ASP A 239 -16.54 8.95 -10.84
C ASP A 239 -15.12 8.42 -11.15
N ILE A 240 -14.30 8.20 -10.13
CA ILE A 240 -12.94 7.65 -10.28
C ILE A 240 -13.01 6.15 -10.56
N PHE A 241 -13.94 5.43 -9.94
CA PHE A 241 -14.08 4.00 -10.11
C PHE A 241 -14.31 3.62 -11.57
N ASP A 242 -15.27 4.26 -12.26
CA ASP A 242 -15.59 3.91 -13.65
C ASP A 242 -14.33 4.01 -14.54
N LYS A 243 -13.57 5.10 -14.38
CA LYS A 243 -12.31 5.31 -15.11
C LYS A 243 -11.20 4.34 -14.71
N LEU A 244 -11.20 3.88 -13.46
CA LEU A 244 -10.23 2.91 -12.96
C LEU A 244 -10.57 1.49 -13.44
N ASP A 245 -11.85 1.17 -13.60
CA ASP A 245 -12.29 -0.10 -14.16
C ASP A 245 -11.92 -0.20 -15.65
N ASP A 246 -12.16 0.88 -16.41
CA ASP A 246 -11.69 1.02 -17.79
C ASP A 246 -10.16 0.86 -17.89
N PHE A 247 -9.43 1.48 -16.96
CA PHE A 247 -7.98 1.34 -16.87
C PHE A 247 -7.55 -0.13 -16.70
N PHE A 248 -8.24 -0.91 -15.86
CA PHE A 248 -7.89 -2.32 -15.68
C PHE A 248 -8.26 -3.19 -16.88
N GLU A 249 -9.38 -2.91 -17.56
CA GLU A 249 -9.73 -3.61 -18.80
C GLU A 249 -8.72 -3.32 -19.92
N ASP A 250 -8.27 -2.07 -20.04
CA ASP A 250 -7.22 -1.66 -20.99
C ASP A 250 -5.88 -2.38 -20.73
N LEU A 251 -5.60 -2.81 -19.50
CA LEU A 251 -4.37 -3.54 -19.17
C LEU A 251 -4.42 -5.03 -19.50
N LYS A 252 -5.60 -5.58 -19.83
CA LYS A 252 -5.74 -6.98 -20.28
C LYS A 252 -5.35 -7.18 -21.74
N SER A 253 -5.47 -6.12 -22.54
CA SER A 253 -5.12 -6.07 -23.97
C SER A 253 -3.66 -5.74 -24.19
#